data_AF-A0A8S2XBJ4-F1
#
_entry.id   AF-A0A8S2XBJ4-F1
#
_cell.length_a   1.000
_cell.length_b   1.000
_cell.length_c   1.000
_cell.angle_alpha   90.00
_cell.angle_beta   90.00
_cell.angle_gamma   90.00
#
_symmetry.space_group_name_H-M   'P 1'
#
loop_
_entity.id
_entity.type
_entity.pdbx_description
1 polymer ?
#
loop_
_entity_poly.entity_id
_entity_poly.type
_entity_poly.pdbx_seq_one_letter_code
_entity_poly.pdbx_strand_id
1 'polypeptide(L)' 'RDAFKIFFTNEILDQIVLHTNLYAKRYFDKKIRPQQDSNNIPLDSHCWKPVDRIELESFIELLIQSGVHRSN' A
#
# COMPACT_ATOMS: atom_id res chain seq x y z
N ARG A 1 5.98 17.15 -14.03
CA ARG A 1 6.60 16.06 -13.22
C ARG A 1 7.62 16.60 -12.24
N ASP A 2 8.50 17.52 -12.63
CA ASP A 2 9.61 17.95 -11.76
C ASP A 2 9.20 18.82 -10.57
N ALA A 3 8.17 19.67 -10.71
CA ALA A 3 7.64 20.44 -9.59
C ALA A 3 7.04 19.56 -8.48
N PHE A 4 6.48 18.39 -8.82
CA PHE A 4 5.93 17.46 -7.83
C PHE A 4 7.02 16.80 -6.98
N LYS A 5 8.16 16.49 -7.60
CA LYS A 5 9.33 15.90 -6.94
C LYS A 5 9.98 16.82 -5.90
N ILE A 6 9.68 18.12 -5.93
CA ILE A 6 10.12 19.08 -4.91
C ILE A 6 9.39 18.82 -3.58
N PHE A 7 8.12 18.42 -3.63
CA PHE A 7 7.30 18.16 -2.45
C PHE A 7 7.32 16.69 -2.04
N PHE A 8 7.40 15.79 -3.01
CA PHE A 8 7.54 14.35 -2.81
C PHE A 8 8.94 13.91 -3.22
N THR A 9 9.91 14.15 -2.33
CA THR A 9 11.29 13.74 -2.55
C THR A 9 11.41 12.21 -2.52
N ASN A 10 12.54 11.70 -3.01
CA ASN A 10 12.83 10.26 -3.00
C ASN A 10 12.75 9.70 -1.57
N GLU A 11 13.30 10.44 -0.60
CA GLU A 11 13.33 10.04 0.80
C GLU A 11 11.92 9.91 1.38
N ILE A 12 11.02 10.83 1.04
CA ILE A 12 9.62 10.76 1.48
C ILE A 12 8.93 9.54 0.87
N LEU A 13 9.12 9.30 -0.43
CA LEU A 13 8.53 8.14 -1.11
C LEU A 13 9.04 6.83 -0.51
N ASP A 14 10.34 6.72 -0.26
CA ASP A 14 10.96 5.55 0.33
C ASP A 14 10.45 5.30 1.77
N GLN A 15 10.25 6.36 2.56
CA GLN A 15 9.64 6.26 3.89
C GLN A 15 8.19 5.77 3.83
N ILE A 16 7.39 6.26 2.87
CA ILE A 16 6.01 5.81 2.68
C ILE A 16 5.99 4.31 2.34
N VAL A 17 6.83 3.87 1.40
CA VAL A 17 6.94 2.44 1.04
C VAL A 17 7.32 1.60 2.26
N LEU A 18 8.36 2.00 3.00
CA LEU A 18 8.82 1.29 4.20
C LEU A 18 7.70 1.14 5.23
N HIS A 19 7.07 2.25 5.60
CA HIS A 19 6.04 2.25 6.64
C HIS A 19 4.76 1.52 6.22
N THR A 20 4.38 1.61 4.94
CA THR A 20 3.24 0.84 4.38
C THR A 20 3.49 -0.66 4.51
N ASN A 21 4.67 -1.12 4.10
CA ASN A 21 5.04 -2.52 4.19
C ASN A 21 5.17 -3.03 5.63
N LEU A 22 5.77 -2.22 6.52
CA LEU A 22 5.86 -2.56 7.95
C LEU A 22 4.47 -2.67 8.59
N TYR A 23 3.57 -1.74 8.27
CA TYR A 23 2.20 -1.77 8.79
C TYR A 23 1.45 -3.01 8.29
N ALA A 24 1.48 -3.25 6.97
CA ALA A 24 0.79 -4.38 6.39
C ALA A 24 1.32 -5.71 6.94
N LYS A 25 2.65 -5.89 7.02
CA LYS A 25 3.24 -7.06 7.67
C LYS A 25 2.71 -7.26 9.08
N ARG A 26 2.70 -6.21 9.92
CA ARG A 26 2.14 -6.29 11.28
C ARG A 26 0.66 -6.63 11.30
N TYR A 27 -0.13 -6.14 10.34
CA TYR A 27 -1.56 -6.39 10.25
C TYR A 27 -1.86 -7.85 9.88
N PHE A 28 -1.20 -8.38 8.85
CA PHE A 28 -1.39 -9.75 8.40
C PHE A 28 -0.75 -10.77 9.34
N ASP A 29 0.43 -10.49 9.92
CA ASP A 29 1.05 -11.37 10.93
C ASP A 29 0.18 -11.50 12.19
N LYS A 30 -0.57 -10.45 12.56
CA LYS A 30 -1.53 -10.50 13.69
C LYS A 30 -2.80 -11.28 13.35
N LYS A 31 -3.25 -11.25 12.10
CA LYS A 31 -4.45 -11.99 11.63
C LYS A 31 -4.18 -13.47 11.34
N ILE A 32 -2.95 -13.84 10.98
CA ILE A 32 -2.54 -15.23 10.71
C ILE A 32 -2.25 -16.00 12.01
N ARG A 33 -2.22 -15.33 13.18
CA ARG A 33 -2.26 -16.05 14.47
C ARG A 33 -3.65 -16.66 14.66
N PRO A 34 -3.78 -17.98 14.73
CA PRO A 34 -4.96 -18.70 14.30
C PRO A 34 -6.12 -18.59 15.31
N GLN A 35 -7.29 -18.20 14.82
CA GLN A 35 -8.50 -18.87 15.25
C GLN A 35 -8.43 -20.29 14.66
N GLN A 36 -8.06 -21.26 15.49
CA GLN A 36 -8.11 -22.70 15.17
C GLN A 36 -9.57 -23.19 15.14
N ASP A 37 -10.44 -22.57 14.36
CA ASP A 37 -11.80 -23.09 14.13
C ASP A 37 -11.81 -23.89 12.83
N SER A 38 -11.42 -25.15 13.02
CA SER A 38 -11.77 -26.44 12.38
C SER A 38 -12.72 -26.56 11.16
N ASN A 39 -13.03 -25.53 10.38
CA ASN A 39 -13.84 -25.65 9.17
C ASN A 39 -13.13 -25.02 7.95
N ASN A 40 -12.23 -25.83 7.38
CA ASN A 40 -11.74 -25.86 6.00
C ASN A 40 -12.27 -24.80 5.02
N ILE A 41 -11.69 -23.60 5.06
CA ILE A 41 -11.52 -22.77 3.86
C ILE A 41 -10.02 -22.49 3.75
N PRO A 42 -9.33 -22.90 2.67
CA PRO A 42 -7.93 -22.56 2.47
C PRO A 42 -7.80 -21.03 2.46
N LEU A 43 -7.02 -20.50 3.40
CA LEU A 43 -6.74 -19.07 3.54
C LEU A 43 -5.75 -18.58 2.46
N ASP A 44 -5.84 -19.12 1.23
CA ASP A 44 -4.99 -18.76 0.09
C ASP A 44 -5.39 -17.42 -0.55
N SER A 45 -6.41 -16.73 -0.03
CA SER A 45 -7.05 -15.64 -0.77
C SER A 45 -6.40 -14.26 -0.67
N HIS A 46 -5.53 -13.95 0.29
CA HIS A 46 -4.84 -12.64 0.31
C HIS A 46 -3.49 -12.68 1.06
N CYS A 47 -2.46 -13.23 0.42
CA CYS A 47 -1.08 -12.91 0.80
C CYS A 47 -0.83 -11.44 0.41
N TRP A 48 -0.61 -10.57 1.39
CA TRP A 48 -0.19 -9.21 1.12
C TRP A 48 1.18 -9.21 0.43
N LYS A 49 1.23 -8.65 -0.78
CA LYS A 49 2.49 -8.38 -1.48
C LYS A 49 3.08 -7.06 -0.97
N PRO A 50 4.40 -6.98 -0.69
CA PRO A 50 5.04 -5.71 -0.43
C PRO A 50 4.83 -4.72 -1.57
N VAL A 51 4.49 -3.49 -1.20
CA VAL A 51 4.39 -2.34 -2.09
C VAL A 51 5.79 -1.93 -2.52
N ASP A 52 5.98 -1.68 -3.80
CA ASP A 52 7.18 -1.05 -4.33
C ASP A 52 6.97 0.43 -4.69
N ARG A 53 8.06 1.07 -5.08
CA ARG A 53 8.05 2.51 -5.40
C ARG A 53 7.22 2.84 -6.64
N ILE A 54 7.20 1.96 -7.64
CA ILE A 54 6.45 2.16 -8.87
C ILE A 54 4.95 2.09 -8.57
N GLU A 55 4.55 1.14 -7.73
CA GLU A 55 3.17 1.00 -7.25
C GLU A 55 2.73 2.25 -6.46
N LEU A 56 3.59 2.78 -5.58
CA LEU A 56 3.30 4.02 -4.84
C LEU A 56 3.14 5.23 -5.79
N GLU A 57 4.06 5.41 -6.74
CA GLU A 57 3.98 6.52 -7.70
C GLU A 57 2.72 6.43 -8.57
N SER A 58 2.34 5.21 -9.00
CA SER A 58 1.12 4.95 -9.75
C SER A 58 -0.14 5.26 -8.92
N PHE A 59 -0.13 4.90 -7.64
CA PHE A 59 -1.23 5.22 -6.72
C PHE A 59 -1.41 6.73 -6.54
N ILE A 60 -0.31 7.48 -6.40
CA ILE A 60 -0.35 8.95 -6.30
C ILE A 60 -0.90 9.57 -7.59
N GLU A 61 -0.51 9.05 -8.76
CA GLU A 61 -1.05 9.51 -10.04
C GLU A 61 -2.57 9.34 -10.13
N LEU A 62 -3.10 8.19 -9.68
CA LEU A 62 -4.55 7.96 -9.60
C LEU A 62 -5.25 8.94 -8.67
N LEU A 63 -4.64 9.30 -7.53
CA LEU A 63 -5.21 10.29 -6.61
C LEU A 63 -5.26 11.68 -7.23
N ILE A 64 -4.21 12.08 -7.95
CA ILE A 64 -4.18 13.37 -8.66
C ILE A 64 -5.28 13.40 -9.72
N GLN A 65 -5.40 12.35 -10.54
CA GLN A 65 -6.44 12.25 -11.57
C GLN A 65 -7.85 12.29 -10.97
N SER A 66 -8.05 11.63 -9.84
CA SER A 66 -9.32 11.62 -9.11
C SER A 66 -9.69 13.00 -8.55
N GLY A 67 -8.70 13.75 -8.05
CA GLY A 67 -8.88 15.13 -7.60
C GLY A 67 -9.28 16.07 -8.75
N VAL A 68 -8.68 15.88 -9.92
CA VAL A 68 -9.04 16.64 -11.13
C VAL A 68 -10.46 16.32 -11.60
N HIS A 69 -10.87 15.05 -11.59
CA HIS A 69 -12.21 14.64 -12.05
C HIS A 69 -13.36 15.10 -11.15
N ARG A 70 -13.12 15.40 -9.86
CA ARG A 70 -14.15 15.92 -8.95
C ARG A 70 -14.49 17.40 -9.14
N SER A 71 -13.93 18.04 -10.18
CA SER A 71 -14.07 19.48 -10.42
C SER A 71 -15.16 19.86 -11.43
N ASN A 72 -16.15 19.00 -11.69
CA ASN A 72 -17.36 19.30 -12.50
C ASN A 72 -18.63 18.95 -11.75
#